data_AF-A0A7S4R920-F1
#
_entry.id   AF-A0A7S4R920-F1
#
_cell.length_a   1.000
_cell.length_b   1.000
_cell.length_c   1.000
_cell.angle_alpha   90.00
_cell.angle_beta   90.00
_cell.angle_gamma   90.00
#
_symmetry.space_group_name_H-M   'P 1'
#
loop_
_entity.id
_entity.type
_entity.pdbx_description
1 polymer ?
#
loop_
_entity_poly.entity_id
_entity_poly.type
_entity_poly.pdbx_seq_one_letter_code
_entity_poly.pdbx_strand_id
1 'polypeptide(L)'
;MPPPLHKLVPRMTYLHIGLSEEVRKMYKFAPAMLFKGKSGVDGGAIRSKMEPPENLDVDSKSRSNSGVDGEDGKSSRVENSKTEKESTKERDGDNNDDNANHEDDDENSFPICWFEDVDTGIALRWHLFVGVLFDVLVRRRRRRNQRQSYNDHYTGTNDNGTKDTRNENDQQKKRKEEGAITSQPLDLPWKIRVHFTSYPTSQILQFDEHDSSTSSSTVLTTVQRFFNNSLKQSLSLQHGSPKVALNMTKANHETFWEALIRSNHDLYRQVNAGLQVAPAVAHLGDGNHMSTKELNEQGKGKEEKEDEHDKEEPNLDFVKVTRPWDHLKNVPVRLLVDSNPLIQKPVCVYSNDDAGELAEEKGINDSLNHRSLGDLLLEWVPNLFRRERRGDVNKESNNSTVVPMESVTWSIQGIQPPLSYPIVDLWQCLSHPDHFLYITIDTNTL
;
A
#
# COMPACT_ATOMS: atom_id res chain seq x y z
N MET A 1 -18.76 29.15 -2.07
CA MET A 1 -18.23 27.80 -1.78
C MET A 1 -18.53 26.90 -2.97
N PRO A 2 -17.63 26.00 -3.37
CA PRO A 2 -17.94 25.03 -4.43
C PRO A 2 -19.06 24.07 -3.99
N PRO A 3 -19.92 23.59 -4.90
CA PRO A 3 -20.88 22.54 -4.60
C PRO A 3 -20.16 21.22 -4.24
N PRO A 4 -20.77 20.33 -3.44
CA PRO A 4 -20.20 19.02 -3.16
C PRO A 4 -20.09 18.20 -4.46
N LEU A 5 -18.98 17.46 -4.61
CA LEU A 5 -18.75 16.54 -5.72
C LEU A 5 -18.96 15.10 -5.25
N HIS A 6 -19.66 14.31 -6.05
CA HIS A 6 -19.89 12.89 -5.79
C HIS A 6 -19.14 12.04 -6.81
N LYS A 7 -18.37 11.05 -6.33
CA LYS A 7 -17.59 10.14 -7.18
C LYS A 7 -17.51 8.75 -6.57
N LEU A 8 -17.59 7.73 -7.42
CA LEU A 8 -17.18 6.37 -7.09
C LEU A 8 -15.66 6.28 -7.21
N VAL A 9 -15.00 5.99 -6.10
CA VAL A 9 -13.53 5.89 -6.05
C VAL A 9 -13.14 4.42 -5.95
N PRO A 10 -12.29 3.90 -6.85
CA PRO A 10 -11.77 2.54 -6.73
C PRO A 10 -11.09 2.30 -5.39
N ARG A 11 -11.34 1.15 -4.75
CA ARG A 11 -10.73 0.81 -3.45
C ARG A 11 -9.21 0.63 -3.55
N MET A 12 -8.74 0.14 -4.69
CA MET A 12 -7.35 -0.20 -4.97
C MET A 12 -6.54 0.96 -5.55
N THR A 13 -6.91 2.21 -5.28
CA THR A 13 -6.18 3.41 -5.74
C THR A 13 -5.78 4.31 -4.56
N TYR A 14 -5.03 5.37 -4.83
CA TYR A 14 -4.72 6.43 -3.87
C TYR A 14 -5.68 7.61 -4.09
N LEU A 15 -5.99 8.38 -3.03
CA LEU A 15 -6.96 9.50 -3.12
C LEU A 15 -6.56 10.52 -4.20
N HIS A 16 -5.28 10.90 -4.27
CA HIS A 16 -4.77 11.85 -5.27
C HIS A 16 -4.94 11.37 -6.71
N ILE A 17 -4.93 10.05 -6.96
CA ILE A 17 -5.17 9.47 -8.28
C ILE A 17 -6.68 9.42 -8.55
N GLY A 18 -7.41 8.77 -7.63
CA GLY A 18 -8.85 8.51 -7.77
C GLY A 18 -9.72 9.77 -7.79
N LEU A 19 -9.29 10.86 -7.15
CA LEU A 19 -10.01 12.14 -7.08
C LEU A 19 -9.35 13.26 -7.91
N SER A 20 -8.47 12.91 -8.86
CA SER A 20 -7.64 13.90 -9.56
C SER A 20 -8.44 14.98 -10.29
N GLU A 21 -9.48 14.60 -11.03
CA GLU A 21 -10.37 15.53 -11.72
C GLU A 21 -11.16 16.43 -10.75
N GLU A 22 -11.64 15.86 -9.65
CA GLU A 22 -12.43 16.56 -8.63
C GLU A 22 -11.58 17.60 -7.93
N VAL A 23 -10.34 17.24 -7.59
CA VAL A 23 -9.36 18.16 -7.00
C VAL A 23 -9.09 19.33 -7.95
N ARG A 24 -8.87 19.09 -9.25
CA ARG A 24 -8.68 20.18 -10.24
C ARG A 24 -9.91 21.08 -10.34
N LYS A 25 -11.13 20.50 -10.33
CA LYS A 25 -12.39 21.27 -10.31
C LYS A 25 -12.49 22.14 -9.06
N MET A 26 -12.11 21.62 -7.89
CA MET A 26 -12.13 22.36 -6.63
C MET A 26 -11.01 23.40 -6.51
N TYR A 27 -9.86 23.18 -7.14
CA TYR A 27 -8.71 24.08 -7.07
C TYR A 27 -8.99 25.48 -7.64
N LYS A 28 -9.93 25.58 -8.59
CA LYS A 28 -10.43 26.88 -9.12
C LYS A 28 -11.04 27.79 -8.03
N PHE A 29 -11.40 27.22 -6.88
CA PHE A 29 -11.96 27.94 -5.73
C PHE A 29 -10.95 28.10 -4.58
N ALA A 30 -9.69 27.70 -4.79
CA ALA A 30 -8.65 27.81 -3.77
C ALA A 30 -8.31 29.30 -3.50
N PRO A 31 -7.81 29.65 -2.30
CA PRO A 31 -7.51 31.05 -1.95
C PRO A 31 -6.53 31.71 -2.93
N ALA A 32 -6.81 32.96 -3.31
CA ALA A 32 -6.02 33.73 -4.28
C ALA A 32 -4.52 33.83 -3.93
N MET A 33 -4.18 33.76 -2.64
CA MET A 33 -2.80 33.77 -2.14
C MET A 33 -1.93 32.65 -2.72
N LEU A 34 -2.52 31.51 -3.10
CA LEU A 34 -1.79 30.39 -3.72
C LEU A 34 -1.31 30.71 -5.14
N PHE A 35 -1.89 31.71 -5.80
CA PHE A 35 -1.55 32.08 -7.18
C PHE A 35 -0.55 33.24 -7.27
N LYS A 36 -0.33 33.99 -6.18
CA LYS A 36 0.49 35.22 -6.19
C LYS A 36 2.01 35.01 -6.32
N GLY A 37 2.51 33.78 -6.25
CA GLY A 37 3.95 33.48 -6.30
C GLY A 37 4.56 33.28 -7.69
N LYS A 38 3.75 33.11 -8.75
CA LYS A 38 4.26 32.72 -10.07
C LYS A 38 4.51 33.88 -11.05
N SER A 39 3.89 35.05 -10.87
CA SER A 39 3.98 36.17 -11.83
C SER A 39 5.13 37.15 -11.56
N GLY A 40 6.20 36.72 -10.88
CA GLY A 40 7.21 37.62 -10.29
C GLY A 40 8.50 37.81 -11.11
N VAL A 41 8.60 37.27 -12.32
CA VAL A 41 9.80 37.40 -13.15
C VAL A 41 9.39 37.87 -14.54
N ASP A 42 8.87 39.10 -14.65
CA ASP A 42 9.10 39.87 -15.86
C ASP A 42 9.09 41.39 -15.60
N GLY A 43 10.23 41.99 -15.89
CA GLY A 43 10.46 43.36 -16.36
C GLY A 43 9.58 44.49 -15.82
N GLY A 44 9.97 45.08 -14.68
CA GLY A 44 9.40 46.34 -14.21
C GLY A 44 10.37 47.13 -13.33
N ALA A 45 11.48 47.59 -13.92
CA ALA A 45 12.42 48.50 -13.27
C ALA A 45 11.75 49.86 -12.96
N ILE A 46 11.07 49.96 -11.81
CA ILE A 46 10.77 51.26 -11.20
C ILE A 46 11.93 51.60 -10.27
N ARG A 47 12.81 52.42 -10.83
CA ARG A 47 13.92 53.12 -10.19
C ARG A 47 13.39 54.01 -9.05
N SER A 48 13.32 53.47 -7.83
CA SER A 48 13.14 54.26 -6.61
C SER A 48 14.49 54.84 -6.16
N LYS A 49 14.56 56.16 -6.05
CA LYS A 49 15.73 56.92 -5.57
C LYS A 49 15.93 56.71 -4.06
N MET A 50 17.06 56.09 -3.72
CA MET A 50 18.10 56.58 -2.81
C MET A 50 17.69 57.61 -1.73
N GLU A 51 17.72 57.19 -0.46
CA GLU A 51 18.20 58.00 0.68
C GLU A 51 19.16 57.14 1.54
N PRO A 52 20.26 57.71 2.06
CA PRO A 52 21.29 56.97 2.79
C PRO A 52 21.04 56.97 4.31
N PRO A 53 21.45 55.94 5.07
CA PRO A 53 21.46 56.01 6.52
C PRO A 53 22.73 56.69 7.03
N GLU A 54 22.53 57.62 7.96
CA GLU A 54 23.57 58.28 8.73
C GLU A 54 24.24 57.34 9.74
N ASN A 55 25.52 57.59 9.95
CA ASN A 55 26.42 56.97 10.90
C ASN A 55 25.95 57.11 12.35
N LEU A 56 26.11 56.06 13.15
CA LEU A 56 26.43 56.20 14.57
C LEU A 56 27.46 55.15 14.99
N ASP A 57 28.66 55.66 15.28
CA ASP A 57 29.72 55.04 16.07
C ASP A 57 29.22 54.75 17.49
N VAL A 58 29.41 53.53 18.01
CA VAL A 58 29.70 53.32 19.44
C VAL A 58 30.68 52.15 19.60
N ASP A 59 31.88 52.56 20.01
CA ASP A 59 33.00 51.78 20.52
C ASP A 59 32.65 51.14 21.88
N SER A 60 33.01 49.87 22.14
CA SER A 60 33.28 49.33 23.48
C SER A 60 33.84 47.90 23.47
N LYS A 61 35.12 47.83 23.83
CA LYS A 61 35.90 46.64 24.17
C LYS A 61 35.35 45.91 25.40
N SER A 62 35.47 44.57 25.46
CA SER A 62 36.41 43.86 26.36
C SER A 62 36.11 42.34 26.48
N ARG A 63 37.19 41.54 26.35
CA ARG A 63 37.62 40.32 27.10
C ARG A 63 36.59 39.16 27.30
N SER A 64 36.92 37.87 27.23
CA SER A 64 38.19 37.13 27.37
C SER A 64 37.99 35.63 27.07
N ASN A 65 39.08 34.99 26.61
CA ASN A 65 39.52 33.58 26.65
C ASN A 65 38.62 32.47 27.22
N SER A 66 38.49 31.37 26.47
CA SER A 66 39.19 30.06 26.62
C SER A 66 38.69 29.13 25.48
N GLY A 67 39.44 28.31 24.74
CA GLY A 67 40.76 27.72 24.92
C GLY A 67 40.62 26.30 25.46
N VAL A 68 40.40 25.28 24.60
CA VAL A 68 40.87 23.88 24.78
C VAL A 68 40.95 23.18 23.40
N ASP A 69 42.13 22.61 23.17
CA ASP A 69 42.62 21.79 22.06
C ASP A 69 42.00 20.38 21.97
N GLY A 70 42.22 19.68 20.85
CA GLY A 70 42.14 18.20 20.86
C GLY A 70 41.90 17.49 19.53
N GLU A 71 42.93 17.50 18.67
CA GLU A 71 43.47 16.40 17.85
C GLU A 71 42.59 15.31 17.19
N ASP A 72 42.84 15.19 15.88
CA ASP A 72 43.20 14.00 15.09
C ASP A 72 42.25 12.82 14.88
N GLY A 73 42.02 12.55 13.60
CA GLY A 73 41.41 11.30 13.13
C GLY A 73 41.36 11.17 11.60
N LYS A 74 42.52 10.95 10.97
CA LYS A 74 42.67 10.48 9.58
C LYS A 74 41.73 9.32 9.25
N SER A 75 41.01 9.38 8.13
CA SER A 75 40.79 8.19 7.31
C SER A 75 40.55 8.53 5.84
N SER A 76 41.53 8.14 5.03
CA SER A 76 41.54 8.11 3.58
C SER A 76 40.58 7.04 3.04
N ARG A 77 39.72 7.36 2.07
CA ARG A 77 39.12 6.34 1.20
C ARG A 77 38.92 6.85 -0.22
N VAL A 78 39.96 6.58 -1.01
CA VAL A 78 40.00 6.17 -2.43
C VAL A 78 38.78 6.53 -3.28
N GLU A 79 38.96 7.60 -4.04
CA GLU A 79 38.26 7.89 -5.29
C GLU A 79 38.63 6.84 -6.34
N ASN A 80 37.64 6.33 -7.07
CA ASN A 80 37.84 5.60 -8.32
C ASN A 80 36.93 6.23 -9.37
N SER A 81 37.49 7.22 -10.07
CA SER A 81 36.97 7.80 -11.30
C SER A 81 37.31 6.86 -12.46
N LYS A 82 36.30 6.44 -13.22
CA LYS A 82 36.50 5.74 -14.49
C LYS A 82 35.83 6.52 -15.62
N THR A 83 36.69 6.79 -16.58
CA THR A 83 36.59 7.58 -17.80
C THR A 83 35.60 6.99 -18.80
N GLU A 84 34.67 7.79 -19.32
CA GLU A 84 34.00 7.51 -20.59
C GLU A 84 33.95 8.75 -21.49
N LYS A 85 34.84 8.68 -22.48
CA LYS A 85 34.78 9.12 -23.88
C LYS A 85 33.70 10.12 -24.31
N GLU A 86 34.19 11.35 -24.45
CA GLU A 86 34.12 12.24 -25.60
C GLU A 86 33.60 11.60 -26.92
N SER A 87 32.50 12.14 -27.45
CA SER A 87 32.17 12.09 -28.87
C SER A 87 31.68 13.46 -29.33
N THR A 88 32.49 14.10 -30.15
CA THR A 88 32.25 15.36 -30.84
C THR A 88 31.30 15.13 -32.02
N LYS A 89 30.25 15.96 -32.13
CA LYS A 89 29.50 16.11 -33.37
C LYS A 89 29.05 17.56 -33.52
N GLU A 90 29.83 18.29 -34.31
CA GLU A 90 29.49 19.58 -34.88
C GLU A 90 28.30 19.41 -35.85
N ARG A 91 27.23 20.18 -35.65
CA ARG A 91 26.33 20.63 -36.71
C ARG A 91 25.75 21.99 -36.34
N ASP A 92 26.27 23.00 -37.00
CA ASP A 92 25.65 24.32 -37.15
C ASP A 92 24.31 24.17 -37.88
N GLY A 93 23.28 24.79 -37.33
CA GLY A 93 21.91 24.72 -37.83
C GLY A 93 21.05 25.81 -37.18
N ASP A 94 21.22 27.01 -37.71
CA ASP A 94 20.36 28.19 -37.63
C ASP A 94 18.87 27.82 -37.57
N ASN A 95 18.14 28.22 -36.51
CA ASN A 95 16.67 28.26 -36.44
C ASN A 95 16.23 29.14 -35.25
N ASN A 96 16.06 30.44 -35.52
CA ASN A 96 15.24 31.34 -34.72
C ASN A 96 13.78 31.17 -35.16
N ASP A 97 12.92 30.48 -34.39
CA ASP A 97 11.44 30.65 -34.43
C ASP A 97 10.64 29.87 -33.35
N ASP A 98 11.14 29.67 -32.13
CA ASP A 98 10.53 28.74 -31.14
C ASP A 98 9.80 29.37 -29.93
N ASN A 99 9.48 30.67 -29.92
CA ASN A 99 9.11 31.34 -28.64
C ASN A 99 7.60 31.67 -28.42
N ALA A 100 6.65 30.88 -28.93
CA ALA A 100 5.22 31.23 -28.82
C ALA A 100 4.25 30.17 -28.25
N ASN A 101 4.68 28.99 -27.78
CA ASN A 101 3.76 27.91 -27.36
C ASN A 101 3.91 27.44 -25.90
N HIS A 102 4.45 28.25 -24.98
CA HIS A 102 4.72 27.79 -23.61
C HIS A 102 3.55 27.93 -22.61
N GLU A 103 2.35 28.31 -23.05
CA GLU A 103 1.19 28.54 -22.14
C GLU A 103 0.40 27.27 -21.78
N ASP A 104 0.60 26.14 -22.47
CA ASP A 104 -0.20 24.91 -22.23
C ASP A 104 0.35 23.99 -21.13
N ASP A 105 1.59 24.19 -20.66
CA ASP A 105 2.23 23.26 -19.70
C ASP A 105 1.67 23.37 -18.27
N ASP A 106 1.02 24.48 -17.90
CA ASP A 106 0.51 24.70 -16.55
C ASP A 106 -0.82 23.96 -16.28
N GLU A 107 -1.59 23.59 -17.32
CA GLU A 107 -2.91 22.93 -17.14
C GLU A 107 -2.78 21.48 -16.61
N ASN A 108 -1.61 20.86 -16.81
CA ASN A 108 -1.39 19.47 -16.39
C ASN A 108 -0.87 19.31 -14.96
N SER A 109 -0.50 20.39 -14.26
CA SER A 109 0.07 20.29 -12.92
C SER A 109 -0.99 19.91 -11.88
N PHE A 110 -0.68 18.92 -11.03
CA PHE A 110 -1.56 18.50 -9.95
C PHE A 110 -1.38 19.42 -8.72
N PRO A 111 -2.43 20.10 -8.22
CA PRO A 111 -2.28 21.01 -7.10
C PRO A 111 -2.00 20.27 -5.79
N ILE A 112 -1.11 20.82 -4.97
CA ILE A 112 -0.83 20.28 -3.64
C ILE A 112 -2.08 20.42 -2.78
N CYS A 113 -2.59 19.29 -2.28
CA CYS A 113 -3.74 19.23 -1.40
C CYS A 113 -3.65 18.04 -0.43
N TRP A 114 -4.44 18.11 0.63
CA TRP A 114 -4.65 17.00 1.57
C TRP A 114 -6.14 16.77 1.81
N PHE A 115 -6.46 15.59 2.35
CA PHE A 115 -7.84 15.14 2.54
C PHE A 115 -8.14 14.91 4.02
N GLU A 116 -9.35 15.26 4.45
CA GLU A 116 -9.86 15.06 5.81
C GLU A 116 -11.13 14.21 5.76
N ASP A 117 -11.26 13.26 6.68
CA ASP A 117 -12.54 12.60 6.93
C ASP A 117 -13.49 13.53 7.69
N VAL A 118 -14.61 13.92 7.09
CA VAL A 118 -15.48 14.98 7.65
C VAL A 118 -16.05 14.60 9.01
N ASP A 119 -16.39 13.32 9.21
CA ASP A 119 -17.07 12.86 10.43
C ASP A 119 -16.11 12.70 11.62
N THR A 120 -14.84 12.33 11.35
CA THR A 120 -13.82 12.15 12.40
C THR A 120 -12.87 13.34 12.56
N GLY A 121 -12.77 14.21 11.56
CA GLY A 121 -11.79 15.31 11.52
C GLY A 121 -10.34 14.87 11.31
N ILE A 122 -10.12 13.61 10.95
CA ILE A 122 -8.78 13.02 10.83
C ILE A 122 -8.22 13.28 9.44
N ALA A 123 -6.97 13.74 9.36
CA ALA A 123 -6.23 13.84 8.11
C ALA A 123 -5.96 12.45 7.52
N LEU A 124 -6.30 12.27 6.25
CA LEU A 124 -6.17 11.01 5.53
C LEU A 124 -4.74 10.83 5.00
N ARG A 125 -4.11 9.74 5.40
CA ARG A 125 -2.75 9.37 4.95
C ARG A 125 -2.77 8.96 3.48
N TRP A 126 -2.28 9.84 2.61
CA TRP A 126 -2.32 9.66 1.16
C TRP A 126 -1.59 8.41 0.65
N HIS A 127 -0.63 7.90 1.41
CA HIS A 127 0.17 6.72 1.07
C HIS A 127 -0.54 5.40 1.37
N LEU A 128 -1.80 5.44 1.83
CA LEU A 128 -2.65 4.25 1.98
C LEU A 128 -3.70 4.22 0.86
N PHE A 129 -4.04 3.01 0.43
CA PHE A 129 -5.12 2.81 -0.52
C PHE A 129 -6.46 3.29 0.05
N VAL A 130 -7.31 3.83 -0.83
CA VAL A 130 -8.64 4.37 -0.52
C VAL A 130 -9.48 3.34 0.25
N GLY A 131 -9.45 2.07 -0.17
CA GLY A 131 -10.17 0.99 0.50
C GLY A 131 -9.70 0.75 1.93
N VAL A 132 -8.39 0.78 2.16
CA VAL A 132 -7.79 0.63 3.49
C VAL A 132 -8.18 1.82 4.38
N LEU A 133 -8.09 3.05 3.88
CA LEU A 133 -8.51 4.25 4.61
C LEU A 133 -9.99 4.17 5.00
N PHE A 134 -10.85 3.77 4.07
CA PHE A 134 -12.28 3.60 4.31
C PHE A 134 -12.55 2.54 5.39
N ASP A 135 -11.97 1.35 5.28
CA ASP A 135 -12.20 0.25 6.23
C ASP A 135 -11.79 0.62 7.66
N VAL A 136 -10.67 1.33 7.76
CA VAL A 136 -10.11 1.81 9.02
C VAL A 136 -11.00 2.87 9.68
N LEU A 137 -11.60 3.78 8.92
CA LEU A 137 -12.31 4.95 9.47
C LEU A 137 -13.80 4.73 9.64
N VAL A 138 -14.42 3.98 8.73
CA VAL A 138 -15.87 3.74 8.73
C VAL A 138 -16.31 3.01 9.99
N ARG A 139 -15.48 2.11 10.51
CA ARG A 139 -15.77 1.42 11.76
C ARG A 139 -15.70 2.34 12.98
N ARG A 140 -14.78 3.30 12.98
CA ARG A 140 -14.73 4.34 14.02
C ARG A 140 -16.00 5.20 14.05
N ARG A 141 -16.63 5.47 12.91
CA ARG A 141 -17.89 6.24 12.85
C ARG A 141 -19.04 5.52 13.54
N ARG A 142 -19.16 4.20 13.35
CA ARG A 142 -20.19 3.38 14.02
C ARG A 142 -20.12 3.54 15.54
N ARG A 143 -18.92 3.62 16.12
CA ARG A 143 -18.73 3.84 17.56
C ARG A 143 -19.31 5.18 18.02
N ARG A 144 -19.07 6.26 17.25
CA ARG A 144 -19.55 7.60 17.61
C ARG A 144 -21.07 7.69 17.58
N ASN A 145 -21.70 7.13 16.55
CA ASN A 145 -23.15 7.14 16.40
C ASN A 145 -23.86 6.32 17.49
N GLN A 146 -23.31 5.16 17.89
CA GLN A 146 -23.86 4.37 18.99
C GLN A 146 -23.85 5.13 20.33
N ARG A 147 -22.79 5.91 20.62
CA ARG A 147 -22.72 6.72 21.84
C ARG A 147 -23.73 7.87 21.83
N GLN A 148 -23.93 8.51 20.69
CA GLN A 148 -24.87 9.62 20.58
C GLN A 148 -26.32 9.17 20.81
N SER A 149 -26.71 8.03 20.21
CA SER A 149 -28.04 7.43 20.43
C SER A 149 -28.32 7.08 21.90
N TYR A 150 -27.32 6.57 22.64
CA TYR A 150 -27.49 6.25 24.05
C TYR A 150 -27.71 7.49 24.94
N ASN A 151 -27.01 8.60 24.65
CA ASN A 151 -27.13 9.83 25.43
C ASN A 151 -28.46 10.56 25.20
N ASP A 152 -29.00 10.52 23.97
CA ASP A 152 -30.29 11.15 23.66
C ASP A 152 -31.45 10.47 24.41
N HIS A 153 -31.32 9.17 24.72
CA HIS A 153 -32.37 8.44 25.44
C HIS A 153 -32.44 8.76 26.95
N TYR A 154 -31.33 9.18 27.57
CA TYR A 154 -31.29 9.47 29.02
C TYR A 154 -31.68 10.90 29.40
N THR A 155 -31.70 11.83 28.45
CA THR A 155 -31.99 13.25 28.74
C THR A 155 -33.45 13.63 28.52
N GLY A 156 -34.28 12.73 27.99
CA GLY A 156 -35.70 12.99 27.72
C GLY A 156 -36.62 12.09 28.55
N THR A 157 -36.81 12.40 29.84
CA THR A 157 -38.05 12.16 30.64
C THR A 157 -37.78 12.39 32.13
N ASN A 158 -37.61 13.65 32.52
CA ASN A 158 -38.06 14.07 33.84
C ASN A 158 -39.53 14.47 33.71
N ASP A 159 -40.41 13.48 33.56
CA ASP A 159 -41.83 13.69 33.82
C ASP A 159 -42.24 12.80 34.99
N ASN A 160 -42.76 13.45 36.02
CA ASN A 160 -43.07 12.87 37.31
C ASN A 160 -44.32 12.00 37.18
N GLY A 161 -44.22 10.69 37.42
CA GLY A 161 -45.44 9.94 37.68
C GLY A 161 -45.34 8.43 37.65
N THR A 162 -45.49 7.86 38.84
CA THR A 162 -46.06 6.52 39.12
C THR A 162 -45.13 5.31 38.93
N LYS A 163 -44.73 4.76 40.08
CA LYS A 163 -43.95 3.52 40.22
C LYS A 163 -44.85 2.32 39.92
N ASP A 164 -44.67 1.69 38.76
CA ASP A 164 -45.14 0.33 38.52
C ASP A 164 -43.97 -0.65 38.50
N THR A 165 -43.86 -1.41 39.60
CA THR A 165 -42.90 -2.49 39.79
C THR A 165 -43.44 -3.77 39.15
N ARG A 166 -43.15 -4.03 37.86
CA ARG A 166 -43.34 -5.36 37.25
C ARG A 166 -42.48 -5.56 35.99
N ASN A 167 -41.74 -6.67 35.99
CA ASN A 167 -40.97 -7.29 34.89
C ASN A 167 -39.53 -6.80 34.57
N GLU A 168 -38.58 -7.12 35.46
CA GLU A 168 -37.14 -7.15 35.14
C GLU A 168 -36.72 -8.35 34.25
N ASN A 169 -37.51 -9.43 34.21
CA ASN A 169 -37.14 -10.67 33.51
C ASN A 169 -37.28 -10.60 31.97
N ASP A 170 -38.13 -9.72 31.42
CA ASP A 170 -38.29 -9.58 29.96
C ASP A 170 -37.15 -8.78 29.31
N GLN A 171 -36.48 -7.89 30.05
CA GLN A 171 -35.34 -7.12 29.52
C GLN A 171 -34.08 -7.97 29.34
N GLN A 172 -33.88 -9.04 30.12
CA GLN A 172 -32.72 -9.94 29.95
C GLN A 172 -32.86 -10.88 28.75
N LYS A 173 -34.09 -11.28 28.38
CA LYS A 173 -34.31 -12.15 27.22
C LYS A 173 -34.10 -11.42 25.89
N LYS A 174 -34.45 -10.13 25.83
CA LYS A 174 -34.24 -9.30 24.63
C LYS A 174 -32.76 -9.02 24.33
N ARG A 175 -31.91 -8.93 25.36
CA ARG A 175 -30.45 -8.72 25.21
C ARG A 175 -29.69 -9.90 24.61
N LYS A 176 -30.23 -11.14 24.64
CA LYS A 176 -29.54 -12.31 24.06
C LYS A 176 -29.80 -12.51 22.57
N GLU A 177 -30.85 -11.92 22.01
CA GLU A 177 -31.15 -12.01 20.57
C GLU A 177 -30.55 -10.86 19.76
N GLU A 178 -30.15 -9.75 20.41
CA GLU A 178 -29.45 -8.61 19.79
C GLU A 178 -27.93 -8.86 19.57
N GLY A 179 -27.41 -10.04 19.91
CA GLY A 179 -26.02 -10.44 19.67
C GLY A 179 -25.70 -10.81 18.22
N ALA A 180 -26.71 -10.91 17.35
CA ALA A 180 -26.46 -10.88 15.92
C ALA A 180 -26.00 -9.46 15.57
N ILE A 181 -24.72 -9.31 15.20
CA ILE A 181 -24.14 -8.08 14.65
C ILE A 181 -24.89 -7.78 13.34
N THR A 182 -26.11 -7.26 13.45
CA THR A 182 -26.91 -6.81 12.33
C THR A 182 -26.13 -5.68 11.70
N SER A 183 -25.73 -5.87 10.45
CA SER A 183 -25.03 -4.93 9.61
C SER A 183 -25.84 -3.64 9.49
N GLN A 184 -25.75 -2.76 10.50
CA GLN A 184 -26.30 -1.42 10.38
C GLN A 184 -25.68 -0.80 9.13
N PRO A 185 -26.51 -0.26 8.21
CA PRO A 185 -26.04 0.22 6.93
C PRO A 185 -24.92 1.23 7.16
N LEU A 186 -23.86 1.10 6.36
CA LEU A 186 -22.82 2.11 6.36
C LEU A 186 -23.45 3.44 5.93
N ASP A 187 -23.21 4.50 6.70
CA ASP A 187 -23.59 5.87 6.31
C ASP A 187 -22.76 6.27 5.09
N LEU A 188 -23.22 5.82 3.92
CA LEU A 188 -22.74 6.23 2.62
C LEU A 188 -23.56 7.43 2.15
N PRO A 189 -22.95 8.36 1.40
CA PRO A 189 -21.57 8.32 0.88
C PRO A 189 -20.49 8.66 1.92
N TRP A 190 -19.25 8.23 1.68
CA TRP A 190 -18.09 8.70 2.45
C TRP A 190 -17.86 10.19 2.22
N LYS A 191 -17.99 11.01 3.27
CA LYS A 191 -17.75 12.45 3.23
C LYS A 191 -16.26 12.75 3.44
N ILE A 192 -15.60 13.22 2.40
CA ILE A 192 -14.20 13.67 2.41
C ILE A 192 -14.16 15.18 2.14
N ARG A 193 -13.36 15.92 2.91
CA ARG A 193 -13.05 17.34 2.66
C ARG A 193 -11.67 17.46 2.03
N VAL A 194 -11.55 18.32 1.02
CA VAL A 194 -10.28 18.65 0.36
C VAL A 194 -9.76 19.98 0.90
N HIS A 195 -8.47 20.04 1.21
CA HIS A 195 -7.80 21.23 1.73
C HIS A 195 -6.61 21.59 0.85
N PHE A 196 -6.51 22.87 0.51
CA PHE A 196 -5.40 23.45 -0.27
C PHE A 196 -4.44 24.28 0.60
N THR A 197 -4.73 24.41 1.90
CA THR A 197 -3.95 25.20 2.86
C THR A 197 -3.77 24.41 4.16
N SER A 198 -2.91 24.90 5.05
CA SER A 198 -2.74 24.38 6.41
C SER A 198 -2.44 22.87 6.43
N TYR A 199 -1.41 22.46 5.68
CA TYR A 199 -1.02 21.05 5.56
C TYR A 199 -0.64 20.47 6.94
N PRO A 200 -1.25 19.35 7.39
CA PRO A 200 -1.03 18.81 8.72
C PRO A 200 0.23 17.94 8.76
N THR A 201 1.39 18.58 8.70
CA THR A 201 2.73 17.92 8.66
C THR A 201 3.01 17.00 9.85
N SER A 202 2.33 17.19 10.98
CA SER A 202 2.43 16.31 12.16
C SER A 202 1.63 15.02 12.04
N GLN A 203 0.69 14.92 11.08
CA GLN A 203 -0.22 13.77 10.94
C GLN A 203 0.01 12.97 9.65
N ILE A 204 0.43 13.64 8.57
CA ILE A 204 0.62 13.02 7.26
C ILE A 204 1.98 13.42 6.65
N LEU A 205 2.56 12.50 5.89
CA LEU A 205 3.83 12.72 5.19
C LEU A 205 3.67 13.86 4.18
N GLN A 206 4.60 14.81 4.18
CA GLN A 206 4.61 15.90 3.21
C GLN A 206 5.02 15.39 1.81
N PHE A 207 4.62 16.11 0.76
CA PHE A 207 5.14 15.88 -0.59
C PHE A 207 6.50 16.56 -0.73
N ASP A 208 7.42 15.95 -1.49
CA ASP A 208 8.74 16.54 -1.73
C ASP A 208 8.58 17.82 -2.58
N GLU A 209 9.03 18.97 -2.07
CA GLU A 209 8.98 20.28 -2.75
C GLU A 209 10.23 20.54 -3.62
N HIS A 210 11.22 19.65 -3.61
CA HIS A 210 12.62 20.00 -3.89
C HIS A 210 13.13 19.96 -5.34
N ASP A 211 12.32 19.69 -6.36
CA ASP A 211 12.76 19.83 -7.76
C ASP A 211 12.19 21.10 -8.40
N SER A 212 12.73 22.25 -8.01
CA SER A 212 12.40 23.57 -8.59
C SER A 212 12.82 23.73 -10.06
N SER A 213 13.55 22.76 -10.62
CA SER A 213 14.06 22.79 -12.00
C SER A 213 13.17 22.09 -13.02
N THR A 214 12.17 21.31 -12.58
CA THR A 214 11.26 20.59 -13.51
C THR A 214 9.81 20.82 -13.07
N SER A 215 9.14 21.77 -13.72
CA SER A 215 7.80 22.28 -13.38
C SER A 215 6.65 21.26 -13.45
N SER A 216 6.90 19.98 -13.71
CA SER A 216 5.88 18.96 -13.96
C SER A 216 5.74 17.96 -12.80
N SER A 217 4.61 18.08 -12.08
CA SER A 217 3.96 17.06 -11.24
C SER A 217 4.78 16.40 -10.11
N THR A 218 5.04 17.13 -9.01
CA THR A 218 5.67 16.58 -7.79
C THR A 218 4.78 15.58 -7.04
N VAL A 219 3.47 15.85 -6.94
CA VAL A 219 2.53 15.02 -6.15
C VAL A 219 2.39 13.62 -6.73
N LEU A 220 2.01 13.51 -8.01
CA LEU A 220 1.81 12.19 -8.63
C LEU A 220 3.12 11.41 -8.75
N THR A 221 4.24 12.08 -8.99
CA THR A 221 5.57 11.46 -9.00
C THR A 221 5.95 10.92 -7.62
N THR A 222 5.63 11.65 -6.55
CA THR A 222 5.83 11.18 -5.17
C THR A 222 4.96 9.95 -4.87
N VAL A 223 3.68 9.96 -5.28
CA VAL A 223 2.78 8.81 -5.13
C VAL A 223 3.28 7.61 -5.93
N GLN A 224 3.75 7.81 -7.16
CA GLN A 224 4.34 6.77 -7.99
C GLN A 224 5.60 6.17 -7.36
N ARG A 225 6.50 7.01 -6.87
CA ARG A 225 7.73 6.59 -6.17
C ARG A 225 7.38 5.77 -4.94
N PHE A 226 6.41 6.23 -4.14
CA PHE A 226 5.91 5.49 -2.99
C PHE A 226 5.36 4.11 -3.39
N PHE A 227 4.49 4.05 -4.41
CA PHE A 227 3.92 2.80 -4.91
C PHE A 227 5.01 1.82 -5.36
N ASN A 228 5.98 2.27 -6.17
CA ASN A 228 7.08 1.45 -6.64
C ASN A 228 7.96 0.93 -5.49
N ASN A 229 8.22 1.76 -4.48
CA ASN A 229 8.96 1.34 -3.30
C ASN A 229 8.19 0.29 -2.50
N SER A 230 6.87 0.46 -2.35
CA SER A 230 6.00 -0.54 -1.71
C SER A 230 6.03 -1.87 -2.45
N LEU A 231 5.90 -1.85 -3.78
CA LEU A 231 5.96 -3.03 -4.64
C LEU A 231 7.32 -3.75 -4.57
N LYS A 232 8.43 -3.01 -4.56
CA LYS A 232 9.76 -3.62 -4.38
C LYS A 232 9.93 -4.26 -3.01
N GLN A 233 9.39 -3.63 -1.98
CA GLN A 233 9.44 -4.13 -0.62
C GLN A 233 8.65 -5.44 -0.50
N SER A 234 7.42 -5.49 -1.00
CA SER A 234 6.59 -6.71 -0.97
C SER A 234 7.24 -7.85 -1.74
N LEU A 235 7.78 -7.61 -2.94
CA LEU A 235 8.51 -8.62 -3.71
C LEU A 235 9.73 -9.16 -2.94
N SER A 236 10.48 -8.28 -2.28
CA SER A 236 11.62 -8.69 -1.46
C SER A 236 11.20 -9.60 -0.30
N LEU A 237 10.08 -9.27 0.35
CA LEU A 237 9.49 -10.08 1.43
C LEU A 237 8.98 -11.43 0.92
N GLN A 238 8.29 -11.41 -0.22
CA GLN A 238 7.66 -12.57 -0.86
C GLN A 238 8.67 -13.66 -1.19
N HIS A 239 9.81 -13.27 -1.76
CA HIS A 239 10.88 -14.20 -2.16
C HIS A 239 11.97 -14.38 -1.07
N GLY A 240 11.92 -13.61 0.01
CA GLY A 240 12.98 -13.56 1.02
C GLY A 240 14.33 -13.06 0.48
N SER A 241 14.31 -12.36 -0.67
CA SER A 241 15.51 -11.88 -1.37
C SER A 241 15.18 -10.65 -2.20
N PRO A 242 16.06 -9.62 -2.25
CA PRO A 242 15.83 -8.43 -3.05
C PRO A 242 15.98 -8.67 -4.56
N LYS A 243 16.47 -9.85 -5.01
CA LYS A 243 16.80 -10.12 -6.42
C LYS A 243 15.64 -9.82 -7.37
N VAL A 244 14.42 -10.28 -7.06
CA VAL A 244 13.25 -10.06 -7.91
C VAL A 244 12.89 -8.57 -7.98
N ALA A 245 12.94 -7.86 -6.86
CA ALA A 245 12.67 -6.42 -6.80
C ALA A 245 13.72 -5.58 -7.54
N LEU A 246 14.99 -6.00 -7.50
CA LEU A 246 16.09 -5.34 -8.20
C LEU A 246 16.07 -5.60 -9.72
N ASN A 247 15.53 -6.75 -10.14
CA ASN A 247 15.39 -7.11 -11.56
C ASN A 247 14.18 -6.43 -12.24
N MET A 248 13.40 -5.62 -11.51
CA MET A 248 12.32 -4.84 -12.12
C MET A 248 12.89 -3.76 -13.04
N THR A 249 12.58 -3.87 -14.33
CA THR A 249 12.97 -2.86 -15.33
C THR A 249 12.16 -1.57 -15.16
N LYS A 250 12.64 -0.48 -15.76
CA LYS A 250 11.89 0.80 -15.81
C LYS A 250 10.51 0.61 -16.47
N ALA A 251 10.46 -0.13 -17.57
CA ALA A 251 9.21 -0.45 -18.28
C ALA A 251 8.21 -1.20 -17.38
N ASN A 252 8.68 -2.13 -16.54
CA ASN A 252 7.80 -2.81 -15.57
C ASN A 252 7.17 -1.80 -14.60
N HIS A 253 7.97 -0.90 -14.01
CA HIS A 253 7.45 0.13 -13.09
C HIS A 253 6.43 1.06 -13.77
N GLU A 254 6.73 1.52 -14.99
CA GLU A 254 5.84 2.39 -15.77
C GLU A 254 4.52 1.66 -16.09
N THR A 255 4.58 0.39 -16.49
CA THR A 255 3.38 -0.40 -16.82
C THR A 255 2.52 -0.71 -15.60
N PHE A 256 3.12 -1.05 -14.44
CA PHE A 256 2.37 -1.22 -13.19
C PHE A 256 1.67 0.07 -12.77
N TRP A 257 2.38 1.20 -12.87
CA TRP A 257 1.84 2.50 -12.54
C TRP A 257 0.70 2.91 -13.47
N GLU A 258 0.86 2.66 -14.77
CA GLU A 258 -0.19 2.90 -15.77
C GLU A 258 -1.43 2.04 -15.47
N ALA A 259 -1.24 0.75 -15.19
CA ALA A 259 -2.32 -0.15 -14.83
C ALA A 259 -3.09 0.33 -13.60
N LEU A 260 -2.38 0.86 -12.59
CA LEU A 260 -2.98 1.44 -11.38
C LEU A 260 -3.80 2.70 -11.70
N ILE A 261 -3.24 3.67 -12.46
CA ILE A 261 -3.93 4.90 -12.83
C ILE A 261 -5.20 4.59 -13.64
N ARG A 262 -5.07 3.72 -14.64
CA ARG A 262 -6.17 3.35 -15.54
C ARG A 262 -7.15 2.37 -14.90
N SER A 263 -6.87 1.88 -13.69
CA SER A 263 -7.60 0.77 -13.07
C SER A 263 -7.73 -0.44 -14.02
N ASN A 264 -6.71 -0.71 -14.83
CA ASN A 264 -6.68 -1.77 -15.82
C ASN A 264 -6.10 -3.05 -15.21
N HIS A 265 -6.99 -3.94 -14.79
CA HIS A 265 -6.62 -5.19 -14.12
C HIS A 265 -5.91 -6.19 -15.04
N ASP A 266 -6.23 -6.21 -16.33
CA ASP A 266 -5.63 -7.16 -17.26
C ASP A 266 -4.18 -6.80 -17.56
N LEU A 267 -3.91 -5.50 -17.76
CA LEU A 267 -2.55 -4.99 -17.89
C LEU A 267 -1.72 -5.28 -16.64
N TYR A 268 -2.29 -5.05 -15.46
CA TYR A 268 -1.64 -5.40 -14.19
C TYR A 268 -1.29 -6.89 -14.11
N ARG A 269 -2.25 -7.77 -14.42
CA ARG A 269 -2.07 -9.23 -14.37
C ARG A 269 -0.99 -9.69 -15.34
N GLN A 270 -0.94 -9.14 -16.55
CA GLN A 270 0.06 -9.48 -17.56
C GLN A 270 1.48 -9.19 -17.06
N VAL A 271 1.72 -8.00 -16.51
CA VAL A 271 3.05 -7.63 -15.99
C VAL A 271 3.40 -8.43 -14.74
N ASN A 272 2.44 -8.65 -13.84
CA ASN A 272 2.66 -9.45 -12.65
C ASN A 272 3.02 -10.91 -13.00
N ALA A 273 2.33 -11.53 -13.96
CA ALA A 273 2.65 -12.88 -14.41
C ALA A 273 4.12 -12.99 -14.90
N GLY A 274 4.61 -11.99 -15.64
CA GLY A 274 6.01 -11.94 -16.08
C GLY A 274 7.02 -11.87 -14.93
N LEU A 275 6.69 -11.19 -13.83
CA LEU A 275 7.55 -11.13 -12.65
C LEU A 275 7.57 -12.43 -11.84
N GLN A 276 6.44 -13.12 -11.73
CA GLN A 276 6.32 -14.33 -10.92
C GLN A 276 7.05 -15.54 -11.52
N VAL A 277 7.23 -15.58 -12.85
CA VAL A 277 7.86 -16.72 -13.56
C VAL A 277 9.40 -16.72 -13.47
N ALA A 278 10.02 -15.54 -13.30
CA ALA A 278 11.48 -15.36 -13.42
C ALA A 278 12.38 -16.15 -12.44
N PRO A 279 12.04 -16.38 -11.16
CA PRO A 279 12.97 -17.03 -10.23
C PRO A 279 13.02 -18.56 -10.36
N ALA A 280 12.04 -19.22 -11.00
CA ALA A 280 12.00 -20.69 -11.08
C ALA A 280 13.07 -21.28 -12.01
N VAL A 281 13.48 -20.55 -13.05
CA VAL A 281 14.43 -21.04 -14.07
C VAL A 281 15.89 -20.80 -13.64
N ALA A 282 16.17 -19.77 -12.85
CA ALA A 282 17.53 -19.38 -12.49
C ALA A 282 18.22 -20.28 -11.45
N HIS A 283 17.47 -21.16 -10.77
CA HIS A 283 18.05 -22.11 -9.80
C HIS A 283 18.42 -23.48 -10.41
N LEU A 284 18.09 -23.72 -11.67
CA LEU A 284 18.35 -25.01 -12.36
C LEU A 284 19.50 -24.94 -13.37
N GLY A 285 20.26 -23.85 -13.46
CA GLY A 285 21.22 -23.65 -14.54
C GLY A 285 22.48 -22.89 -14.16
N ASP A 286 23.36 -23.52 -13.37
CA ASP A 286 24.81 -23.22 -13.41
C ASP A 286 25.57 -24.30 -14.23
N GLY A 287 24.85 -25.04 -15.09
CA GLY A 287 25.43 -25.99 -16.03
C GLY A 287 24.68 -25.97 -17.36
N ASN A 288 25.41 -25.71 -18.43
CA ASN A 288 24.99 -25.74 -19.85
C ASN A 288 24.14 -24.58 -20.38
N HIS A 289 24.87 -23.55 -20.77
CA HIS A 289 24.51 -22.58 -21.79
C HIS A 289 24.39 -23.28 -23.17
N MET A 290 23.24 -23.88 -23.51
CA MET A 290 22.91 -24.18 -24.92
C MET A 290 22.08 -23.03 -25.51
N SER A 291 22.73 -22.30 -26.41
CA SER A 291 22.16 -21.22 -27.22
C SER A 291 20.96 -21.73 -28.03
N THR A 292 19.77 -21.20 -27.75
CA THR A 292 18.62 -21.29 -28.66
C THR A 292 18.79 -20.30 -29.81
N LYS A 293 19.55 -20.71 -30.82
CA LYS A 293 19.46 -20.18 -32.18
C LYS A 293 19.57 -21.36 -33.15
N GLU A 294 18.79 -21.30 -34.22
CA GLU A 294 18.78 -22.21 -35.38
C GLU A 294 17.90 -23.45 -35.27
N LEU A 295 16.61 -23.27 -35.55
CA LEU A 295 15.82 -24.26 -36.30
C LEU A 295 14.92 -23.51 -37.28
N ASN A 296 15.47 -23.18 -38.45
CA ASN A 296 14.68 -23.06 -39.68
C ASN A 296 15.60 -23.25 -40.89
N GLU A 297 15.79 -24.49 -41.32
CA GLU A 297 16.03 -24.79 -42.73
C GLU A 297 15.68 -26.25 -43.03
N GLN A 298 14.67 -26.41 -43.88
CA GLN A 298 14.15 -27.68 -44.38
C GLN A 298 15.13 -28.31 -45.37
N GLY A 299 15.69 -29.46 -45.00
CA GLY A 299 16.37 -30.39 -45.89
C GLY A 299 15.50 -31.61 -46.17
N LYS A 300 15.17 -31.81 -47.44
CA LYS A 300 14.49 -32.96 -48.04
C LYS A 300 15.10 -34.31 -47.65
N GLY A 301 14.21 -35.27 -47.40
CA GLY A 301 14.24 -36.62 -48.00
C GLY A 301 15.18 -37.66 -47.39
N LYS A 302 14.58 -38.69 -46.78
CA LYS A 302 14.89 -40.10 -47.14
C LYS A 302 13.87 -41.07 -46.55
N GLU A 303 13.56 -42.04 -47.40
CA GLU A 303 12.65 -43.17 -47.25
C GLU A 303 13.04 -44.18 -46.17
N GLU A 304 11.99 -44.82 -45.66
CA GLU A 304 11.87 -46.24 -45.30
C GLU A 304 12.83 -46.84 -44.27
N LYS A 305 12.25 -47.17 -43.11
CA LYS A 305 12.20 -48.56 -42.63
C LYS A 305 11.09 -48.73 -41.59
N GLU A 306 10.14 -49.59 -41.93
CA GLU A 306 9.15 -50.15 -41.02
C GLU A 306 9.88 -51.19 -40.15
N ASP A 307 9.94 -50.95 -38.84
CA ASP A 307 10.22 -51.98 -37.85
C ASP A 307 9.13 -51.96 -36.78
N GLU A 308 8.62 -53.15 -36.56
CA GLU A 308 7.42 -53.51 -35.84
C GLU A 308 7.75 -53.80 -34.36
N HIS A 309 6.81 -53.45 -33.46
CA HIS A 309 6.65 -54.04 -32.13
C HIS A 309 7.71 -53.74 -31.04
N ASP A 310 7.44 -52.72 -30.21
CA ASP A 310 7.21 -52.91 -28.77
C ASP A 310 6.43 -51.70 -28.21
N LYS A 311 5.18 -51.94 -27.81
CA LYS A 311 4.30 -50.96 -27.18
C LYS A 311 4.66 -50.87 -25.70
N GLU A 312 5.72 -50.14 -25.38
CA GLU A 312 5.84 -49.58 -24.04
C GLU A 312 4.72 -48.54 -23.88
N GLU A 313 3.75 -48.84 -23.02
CA GLU A 313 2.75 -47.84 -22.64
C GLU A 313 3.51 -46.62 -22.10
N PRO A 314 3.26 -45.41 -22.63
CA PRO A 314 3.91 -44.22 -22.10
C PRO A 314 3.51 -44.13 -20.64
N ASN A 315 4.48 -44.33 -19.75
CA ASN A 315 4.34 -44.10 -18.33
C ASN A 315 3.77 -42.68 -18.21
N LEU A 316 2.49 -42.57 -17.84
CA LEU A 316 1.86 -41.30 -17.54
C LEU A 316 2.52 -40.83 -16.24
N ASP A 317 3.73 -40.29 -16.37
CA ASP A 317 4.34 -39.47 -15.36
C ASP A 317 3.33 -38.37 -15.11
N PHE A 318 2.61 -38.50 -13.99
CA PHE A 318 1.69 -37.50 -13.50
C PHE A 318 2.48 -36.21 -13.44
N VAL A 319 2.28 -35.34 -14.44
CA VAL A 319 2.82 -33.99 -14.45
C VAL A 319 2.31 -33.38 -13.17
N LYS A 320 3.19 -33.26 -12.17
CA LYS A 320 2.87 -32.57 -10.92
C LYS A 320 2.35 -31.22 -11.35
N VAL A 321 1.04 -31.00 -11.14
CA VAL A 321 0.42 -29.71 -11.39
C VAL A 321 0.98 -28.79 -10.30
N THR A 322 2.14 -28.20 -10.60
CA THR A 322 2.72 -27.20 -9.73
C THR A 322 1.76 -26.05 -9.71
N ARG A 323 1.27 -25.71 -8.51
CA ARG A 323 0.42 -24.54 -8.39
C ARG A 323 1.32 -23.34 -8.70
N PRO A 324 0.80 -22.27 -9.33
CA PRO A 324 1.59 -21.08 -9.68
C PRO A 324 2.19 -20.33 -8.48
N TRP A 325 2.09 -20.88 -7.27
CA TRP A 325 2.48 -20.27 -6.00
C TRP A 325 3.33 -21.21 -5.14
N ASP A 326 3.70 -22.38 -5.66
CA ASP A 326 4.60 -23.30 -4.95
C ASP A 326 5.99 -22.66 -4.72
N HIS A 327 6.34 -21.62 -5.49
CA HIS A 327 7.55 -20.83 -5.29
C HIS A 327 7.42 -19.69 -4.25
N LEU A 328 6.23 -19.46 -3.69
CA LEU A 328 6.03 -18.44 -2.67
C LEU A 328 6.62 -18.91 -1.34
N LYS A 329 7.67 -18.23 -0.87
CA LYS A 329 8.21 -18.47 0.47
C LYS A 329 7.35 -17.79 1.52
N ASN A 330 6.97 -16.53 1.27
CA ASN A 330 6.23 -15.72 2.22
C ASN A 330 5.11 -14.92 1.56
N VAL A 331 4.12 -14.58 2.37
CA VAL A 331 3.06 -13.61 2.07
C VAL A 331 3.41 -12.26 2.73
N PRO A 332 3.56 -11.16 1.97
CA PRO A 332 3.72 -9.83 2.54
C PRO A 332 2.41 -9.33 3.15
N VAL A 333 2.40 -9.08 4.47
CA VAL A 333 1.21 -8.62 5.19
C VAL A 333 1.49 -7.28 5.89
N ARG A 334 0.51 -6.37 5.82
CA ARG A 334 0.44 -5.13 6.59
C ARG A 334 -0.77 -5.19 7.52
N LEU A 335 -0.53 -5.13 8.82
CA LEU A 335 -1.56 -5.12 9.85
C LEU A 335 -1.72 -3.72 10.43
N LEU A 336 -2.95 -3.19 10.38
CA LEU A 336 -3.33 -1.93 11.00
C LEU A 336 -4.30 -2.21 12.15
N VAL A 337 -4.04 -1.63 13.32
CA VAL A 337 -4.94 -1.73 14.49
C VAL A 337 -5.39 -0.33 14.88
N ASP A 338 -6.70 -0.10 14.86
CA ASP A 338 -7.34 1.20 15.11
C ASP A 338 -6.62 2.32 14.34
N SER A 339 -6.51 2.18 13.02
CA SER A 339 -5.78 3.12 12.14
C SER A 339 -4.28 3.22 12.35
N ASN A 340 -3.66 2.59 13.32
CA ASN A 340 -2.22 2.67 13.51
C ASN A 340 -1.54 1.50 12.78
N PRO A 341 -0.49 1.76 11.98
CA PRO A 341 0.32 0.68 11.42
C PRO A 341 0.99 -0.04 12.60
N LEU A 342 0.68 -1.33 12.76
CA LEU A 342 1.19 -2.11 13.88
C LEU A 342 2.36 -2.99 13.43
N ILE A 343 2.12 -3.84 12.42
CA ILE A 343 3.09 -4.84 11.97
C ILE A 343 3.15 -4.84 10.45
N GLN A 344 4.37 -4.91 9.93
CA GLN A 344 4.64 -5.26 8.55
C GLN A 344 5.76 -6.29 8.53
N LYS A 345 5.43 -7.55 8.21
CA LYS A 345 6.42 -8.62 8.15
C LYS A 345 5.99 -9.71 7.17
N PRO A 346 6.94 -10.51 6.65
CA PRO A 346 6.62 -11.67 5.83
C PRO A 346 5.94 -12.75 6.68
N VAL A 347 4.97 -13.44 6.11
CA VAL A 347 4.27 -14.59 6.73
C VAL A 347 4.64 -15.85 5.98
N CYS A 348 5.23 -16.84 6.65
CA CYS A 348 5.45 -18.14 6.02
C CYS A 348 4.08 -18.77 5.64
N VAL A 349 4.00 -19.31 4.43
CA VAL A 349 2.77 -19.92 3.89
C VAL A 349 2.38 -21.19 4.65
N TYR A 350 3.38 -21.91 5.16
CA TYR A 350 3.22 -23.19 5.83
C TYR A 350 3.49 -23.07 7.33
N SER A 351 2.83 -23.90 8.11
CA SER A 351 3.05 -23.97 9.56
C SER A 351 4.41 -24.64 9.85
N ASN A 352 5.16 -24.13 10.83
CA ASN A 352 6.51 -24.62 11.14
C ASN A 352 6.54 -26.03 11.75
N ASP A 353 5.39 -26.54 12.20
CA ASP A 353 5.30 -27.77 12.98
C ASP A 353 5.71 -29.04 12.19
N ASP A 354 5.75 -28.97 10.86
CA ASP A 354 6.01 -30.11 9.97
C ASP A 354 7.35 -30.02 9.19
N ALA A 355 8.17 -28.97 9.41
CA ALA A 355 9.39 -28.75 8.61
C ALA A 355 10.63 -29.53 9.11
N GLY A 356 10.53 -30.22 10.24
CA GLY A 356 11.61 -31.00 10.83
C GLY A 356 11.48 -32.50 10.55
N GLU A 357 12.40 -33.05 9.77
CA GLU A 357 12.86 -34.45 9.79
C GLU A 357 12.06 -35.59 9.15
N LEU A 358 10.79 -35.47 8.73
CA LEU A 358 10.03 -36.66 8.23
C LEU A 358 9.48 -36.60 6.79
N ALA A 359 9.79 -35.54 6.03
CA ALA A 359 9.18 -35.32 4.72
C ALA A 359 9.79 -36.13 3.55
N GLU A 360 10.89 -36.87 3.75
CA GLU A 360 11.53 -37.61 2.63
C GLU A 360 10.97 -39.02 2.38
N GLU A 361 10.26 -39.66 3.31
CA GLU A 361 9.94 -41.10 3.16
C GLU A 361 8.47 -41.49 2.99
N LYS A 362 7.49 -40.60 3.15
CA LYS A 362 6.07 -40.97 3.00
C LYS A 362 5.40 -40.18 1.91
N GLY A 363 5.08 -40.88 0.82
CA GLY A 363 4.39 -40.38 -0.36
C GLY A 363 3.26 -39.41 -0.04
N ILE A 364 3.53 -38.15 -0.38
CA ILE A 364 2.65 -37.04 -0.74
C ILE A 364 1.15 -37.36 -0.53
N ASN A 365 0.66 -37.18 0.69
CA ASN A 365 -0.73 -36.81 0.89
C ASN A 365 -0.81 -35.29 0.92
N ASP A 366 -1.65 -34.77 0.04
CA ASP A 366 -1.82 -33.40 -0.45
C ASP A 366 -2.33 -32.38 0.60
N SER A 367 -2.08 -32.63 1.89
CA SER A 367 -2.54 -31.78 3.01
C SER A 367 -1.37 -31.01 3.62
N LEU A 368 -0.71 -30.16 2.82
CA LEU A 368 0.16 -29.14 3.39
C LEU A 368 -0.69 -28.26 4.31
N ASN A 369 -0.32 -28.20 5.59
CA ASN A 369 -0.99 -27.38 6.60
C ASN A 369 -0.70 -25.90 6.33
N HIS A 370 -1.47 -25.31 5.42
CA HIS A 370 -1.43 -23.89 5.14
C HIS A 370 -1.77 -23.10 6.41
N ARG A 371 -0.98 -22.05 6.65
CA ARG A 371 -1.20 -21.17 7.77
C ARG A 371 -2.53 -20.42 7.60
N SER A 372 -3.42 -20.53 8.60
CA SER A 372 -4.70 -19.84 8.59
C SER A 372 -4.57 -18.36 8.98
N LEU A 373 -5.55 -17.54 8.60
CA LEU A 373 -5.67 -16.15 9.06
C LEU A 373 -5.77 -16.07 10.60
N GLY A 374 -6.48 -17.00 11.23
CA GLY A 374 -6.63 -17.07 12.68
C GLY A 374 -5.31 -17.31 13.39
N ASP A 375 -4.53 -18.28 12.94
CA ASP A 375 -3.20 -18.56 13.52
C ASP A 375 -2.21 -17.41 13.28
N LEU A 376 -2.36 -16.69 12.17
CA LEU A 376 -1.63 -15.45 11.94
C LEU A 376 -1.96 -14.39 12.99
N LEU A 377 -3.25 -14.08 13.16
CA LEU A 377 -3.70 -13.02 14.05
C LEU A 377 -3.46 -13.37 15.52
N LEU A 378 -3.60 -14.65 15.91
CA LEU A 378 -3.27 -15.13 17.24
C LEU A 378 -1.78 -14.96 17.56
N GLU A 379 -0.88 -15.17 16.60
CA GLU A 379 0.56 -14.93 16.79
C GLU A 379 0.86 -13.42 16.94
N TRP A 380 0.24 -12.58 16.12
CA TRP A 380 0.64 -11.17 16.00
C TRP A 380 0.00 -10.26 17.03
N VAL A 381 -1.23 -10.57 17.42
CA VAL A 381 -2.04 -9.80 18.37
C VAL A 381 -2.79 -10.75 19.30
N PRO A 382 -2.06 -11.54 20.13
CA PRO A 382 -2.65 -12.57 21.00
C PRO A 382 -3.61 -12.00 22.05
N ASN A 383 -3.55 -10.71 22.33
CA ASN A 383 -4.48 -10.02 23.22
C ASN A 383 -5.84 -9.73 22.58
N LEU A 384 -5.96 -9.83 21.25
CA LEU A 384 -7.19 -9.54 20.51
C LEU A 384 -7.88 -10.79 19.98
N PHE A 385 -7.23 -11.94 20.03
CA PHE A 385 -7.75 -13.22 19.56
C PHE A 385 -7.43 -14.31 20.57
N ARG A 386 -8.32 -15.30 20.70
CA ARG A 386 -8.12 -16.44 21.59
C ARG A 386 -8.49 -17.73 20.88
N ARG A 387 -7.99 -18.84 21.42
CA ARG A 387 -8.30 -20.18 20.94
C ARG A 387 -9.43 -20.77 21.79
N GLU A 388 -10.55 -21.07 21.15
CA GLU A 388 -11.73 -21.66 21.79
C GLU A 388 -11.79 -23.16 21.50
N ARG A 389 -11.97 -23.99 22.54
CA ARG A 389 -12.13 -25.43 22.40
C ARG A 389 -13.60 -25.75 22.18
N ARG A 390 -13.94 -26.31 21.03
CA ARG A 390 -15.30 -26.67 20.66
C ARG A 390 -15.55 -28.15 20.97
N GLY A 391 -16.08 -28.47 22.14
CA GLY A 391 -16.58 -29.83 22.42
C GLY A 391 -16.40 -30.34 23.84
N ASP A 392 -17.23 -31.33 24.18
CA ASP A 392 -17.30 -32.05 25.46
C ASP A 392 -15.94 -32.28 26.10
N VAL A 393 -15.87 -32.05 27.41
CA VAL A 393 -14.70 -32.27 28.29
C VAL A 393 -14.08 -33.68 28.14
N ASN A 394 -14.82 -34.62 27.53
CA ASN A 394 -14.45 -36.03 27.44
C ASN A 394 -13.93 -36.50 26.07
N LYS A 395 -13.78 -35.65 25.05
CA LYS A 395 -13.12 -36.04 23.77
C LYS A 395 -11.91 -35.15 23.50
N GLU A 396 -10.73 -35.75 23.53
CA GLU A 396 -9.43 -35.14 23.21
C GLU A 396 -9.27 -34.82 21.72
N SER A 397 -10.25 -34.18 21.09
CA SER A 397 -10.10 -33.67 19.73
C SER A 397 -9.29 -32.38 19.77
N ASN A 398 -8.13 -32.36 19.11
CA ASN A 398 -7.25 -31.18 18.94
C ASN A 398 -7.87 -30.05 18.07
N ASN A 399 -9.18 -30.07 17.84
CA ASN A 399 -9.85 -29.10 16.97
C ASN A 399 -10.20 -27.83 17.73
N SER A 400 -9.21 -26.97 17.90
CA SER A 400 -9.39 -25.65 18.51
C SER A 400 -9.58 -24.58 17.43
N THR A 401 -10.60 -23.74 17.56
CA THR A 401 -10.87 -22.66 16.61
C THR A 401 -10.40 -21.32 17.16
N VAL A 402 -9.74 -20.51 16.34
CA VAL A 402 -9.41 -19.13 16.72
C VAL A 402 -10.66 -18.26 16.60
N VAL A 403 -10.95 -17.50 17.65
CA VAL A 403 -12.07 -16.56 17.72
C VAL A 403 -11.56 -15.18 18.15
N PRO A 404 -12.16 -14.09 17.67
CA PRO A 404 -11.86 -12.74 18.16
C PRO A 404 -12.27 -12.60 19.63
N MET A 405 -11.61 -11.68 20.34
CA MET A 405 -12.11 -11.18 21.63
C MET A 405 -13.43 -10.43 21.44
N GLU A 406 -14.18 -10.26 22.52
CA GLU A 406 -15.40 -9.46 22.51
C GLU A 406 -15.08 -8.07 21.94
N SER A 407 -15.95 -7.57 21.06
CA SER A 407 -15.84 -6.28 20.40
C SER A 407 -14.74 -6.12 19.33
N VAL A 408 -13.83 -7.09 19.16
CA VAL A 408 -12.82 -7.04 18.10
C VAL A 408 -13.42 -7.39 16.74
N THR A 409 -13.20 -6.54 15.75
CA THR A 409 -13.55 -6.83 14.35
C THR A 409 -12.34 -6.68 13.44
N TRP A 410 -12.30 -7.43 12.34
CA TRP A 410 -11.24 -7.33 11.33
C TRP A 410 -11.85 -7.23 9.93
N SER A 411 -11.09 -6.69 8.99
CA SER A 411 -11.43 -6.74 7.57
C SER A 411 -10.23 -6.79 6.65
N ILE A 412 -10.50 -7.31 5.46
CA ILE A 412 -9.65 -7.28 4.28
C ILE A 412 -10.57 -6.85 3.13
N GLN A 413 -10.26 -5.78 2.41
CA GLN A 413 -11.12 -5.26 1.33
C GLN A 413 -12.59 -4.99 1.74
N GLY A 414 -12.82 -4.51 2.96
CA GLY A 414 -14.15 -4.21 3.47
C GLY A 414 -15.00 -5.43 3.85
N ILE A 415 -14.48 -6.65 3.69
CA ILE A 415 -15.13 -7.89 4.11
C ILE A 415 -14.42 -8.51 5.32
N GLN A 416 -15.12 -9.37 6.06
CA GLN A 416 -14.57 -10.09 7.22
C GLN A 416 -14.42 -11.58 6.86
N PRO A 417 -13.31 -11.98 6.20
CA PRO A 417 -13.13 -13.36 5.80
C PRO A 417 -13.03 -14.28 7.04
N PRO A 418 -13.48 -15.55 6.94
CA PRO A 418 -13.35 -16.51 8.03
C PRO A 418 -11.90 -16.68 8.49
N LEU A 419 -11.68 -16.77 9.80
CA LEU A 419 -10.34 -16.96 10.38
C LEU A 419 -9.70 -18.30 9.98
N SER A 420 -10.48 -19.28 9.53
CA SER A 420 -9.97 -20.56 9.04
C SER A 420 -9.37 -20.49 7.64
N TYR A 421 -9.54 -19.39 6.89
CA TYR A 421 -9.06 -19.31 5.51
C TYR A 421 -7.52 -19.29 5.45
N PRO A 422 -6.90 -20.01 4.50
CA PRO A 422 -5.48 -19.95 4.25
C PRO A 422 -5.02 -18.52 3.91
N ILE A 423 -3.93 -18.07 4.53
CA ILE A 423 -3.43 -16.71 4.30
C ILE A 423 -2.98 -16.49 2.84
N VAL A 424 -2.48 -17.55 2.20
CA VAL A 424 -2.02 -17.53 0.81
C VAL A 424 -3.19 -17.28 -0.15
N ASP A 425 -4.34 -17.92 0.07
CA ASP A 425 -5.54 -17.73 -0.76
C ASP A 425 -6.09 -16.31 -0.61
N LEU A 426 -6.11 -15.80 0.63
CA LEU A 426 -6.51 -14.42 0.90
C LEU A 426 -5.58 -13.41 0.22
N TRP A 427 -4.27 -13.64 0.23
CA TRP A 427 -3.33 -12.78 -0.47
C TRP A 427 -3.52 -12.81 -1.98
N GLN A 428 -3.70 -13.99 -2.58
CA GLN A 428 -3.94 -14.11 -4.02
C GLN A 428 -5.18 -13.37 -4.47
N CYS A 429 -6.26 -13.44 -3.68
CA CYS A 429 -7.55 -12.90 -4.07
C CYS A 429 -7.75 -11.43 -3.65
N LEU A 430 -7.14 -11.00 -2.54
CA LEU A 430 -7.46 -9.74 -1.86
C LEU A 430 -6.27 -8.81 -1.62
N SER A 431 -5.07 -9.16 -2.09
CA SER A 431 -3.92 -8.24 -2.05
C SER A 431 -4.18 -6.97 -2.86
N HIS A 432 -3.52 -5.89 -2.45
CA HIS A 432 -3.53 -4.64 -3.20
C HIS A 432 -2.52 -4.68 -4.35
N PRO A 433 -2.59 -3.74 -5.30
CA PRO A 433 -1.66 -3.69 -6.44
C PRO A 433 -0.17 -3.63 -6.07
N ASP A 434 0.17 -3.25 -4.84
CA ASP A 434 1.55 -3.26 -4.33
C ASP A 434 1.97 -4.61 -3.69
N HIS A 435 1.18 -5.67 -3.87
CA HIS A 435 1.37 -7.04 -3.37
C HIS A 435 1.33 -7.19 -1.85
N PHE A 436 0.86 -6.19 -1.10
CA PHE A 436 0.58 -6.38 0.33
C PHE A 436 -0.86 -6.85 0.55
N LEU A 437 -1.02 -7.82 1.44
CA LEU A 437 -2.31 -8.11 2.06
C LEU A 437 -2.50 -7.15 3.24
N TYR A 438 -3.46 -6.24 3.11
CA TYR A 438 -3.80 -5.30 4.18
C TYR A 438 -4.90 -5.86 5.04
N ILE A 439 -4.62 -5.98 6.33
CA ILE A 439 -5.56 -6.43 7.36
C ILE A 439 -5.80 -5.27 8.31
N THR A 440 -7.06 -4.90 8.51
CA THR A 440 -7.44 -3.80 9.40
C THR A 440 -8.22 -4.37 10.58
N ILE A 441 -7.75 -4.16 11.80
CA ILE A 441 -8.40 -4.54 13.04
C ILE A 441 -8.95 -3.29 13.73
N ASP A 442 -10.13 -3.42 14.28
CA ASP A 442 -10.84 -2.39 15.03
C ASP A 442 -11.21 -3.00 16.40
N THR A 443 -10.62 -2.49 17.49
CA THR A 443 -10.65 -3.16 18.80
C THR A 443 -11.89 -2.88 19.64
N ASN A 444 -12.68 -1.87 19.30
CA ASN A 444 -13.82 -1.33 20.07
C ASN A 444 -13.53 -1.09 21.57
N THR A 445 -12.30 -1.24 22.05
CA THR A 445 -11.92 -1.02 23.43
C THR A 445 -12.05 0.47 23.73
N LEU A 446 -12.94 0.75 24.68
CA LEU A 446 -13.31 2.08 25.19
C LEU A 446 -12.25 2.66 26.13
#